data_AF-A0A851T362-F1
#
_entry.id   AF-A0A851T362-F1
#
_cell.length_a   1.000
_cell.length_b   1.000
_cell.length_c   1.000
_cell.angle_alpha   90.00
_cell.angle_beta   90.00
_cell.angle_gamma   90.00
#
_symmetry.space_group_name_H-M   'P 1'
#
loop_
_entity.id
_entity.type
_entity.pdbx_description
1 polymer ?
#
loop_
_entity_poly.entity_id
_entity_poly.type
_entity_poly.pdbx_seq_one_letter_code
_entity_poly.pdbx_strand_id
1 'polypeptide(L)'
;MDKFRMIFQFLQSNQESFMNGICGIMALASAQMYSAFDFSCPCLPRYNLAYGLGVLLVPPLILFLLGFVMNNNVSALAEEWSRPRGRRGKDPAMLRYMFCSMAQRALVAPAVWVSVTLLDGKCVLCAFCTALPVEALGNGSRPGLSDRELRRILARIPCRELYEGQELIVGDAAVRYLRCISQALGWCFVLLVTLLAFLVRSLRPCFAQAAFLRSKYWSHYSDVERRLFDETCREH
;
A
#
# COMPACT_ATOMS: atom_id res chain seq x y z
N MET A 1 18.49 -8.04 8.63
CA MET A 1 17.28 -8.24 9.47
C MET A 1 17.26 -7.33 10.70
N ASP A 2 18.40 -6.83 11.17
CA ASP A 2 18.52 -6.12 12.46
C ASP A 2 17.90 -4.72 12.50
N LYS A 3 17.89 -4.00 11.35
CA LYS A 3 17.27 -2.68 11.24
C LYS A 3 15.75 -2.71 11.44
N PHE A 4 15.08 -3.75 10.93
CA PHE A 4 13.63 -3.94 11.12
C PHE A 4 13.27 -4.31 12.55
N ARG A 5 14.17 -5.03 13.24
CA ARG A 5 13.99 -5.42 14.64
C ARG A 5 14.06 -4.21 15.59
N MET A 6 14.92 -3.25 15.28
CA MET A 6 15.02 -1.99 16.03
C MET A 6 13.77 -1.12 15.86
N ILE A 7 13.25 -0.99 14.62
CA ILE A 7 11.99 -0.28 14.34
C ILE A 7 10.81 -0.97 15.03
N PHE A 8 10.80 -2.30 15.06
CA PHE A 8 9.78 -3.11 15.75
C PHE A 8 9.75 -2.84 17.27
N GLN A 9 10.92 -2.85 17.92
CA GLN A 9 11.00 -2.55 19.37
C GLN A 9 10.54 -1.13 19.69
N PHE A 10 10.83 -0.16 18.82
CA PHE A 10 10.39 1.24 18.99
C PHE A 10 8.87 1.42 18.81
N LEU A 11 8.25 0.68 17.88
CA LEU A 11 6.81 0.72 17.67
C LEU A 11 6.03 0.01 18.78
N GLN A 12 6.61 -1.03 19.39
CA GLN A 12 5.96 -1.80 20.45
C GLN A 12 5.95 -1.08 21.81
N SER A 13 6.93 -0.20 22.08
CA SER A 13 7.03 0.52 23.37
C SER A 13 6.12 1.75 23.51
N ASN A 14 5.55 2.27 22.42
CA ASN A 14 4.72 3.49 22.41
C ASN A 14 3.27 3.21 21.95
N GLN A 15 2.58 2.30 22.62
CA GLN A 15 1.21 1.84 22.29
C GLN A 15 0.13 2.95 22.30
N GLU A 16 0.33 4.07 23.00
CA GLU A 16 -0.71 5.11 23.14
C GLU A 16 -0.71 6.18 22.04
N SER A 17 0.38 6.40 21.28
CA SER A 17 0.53 7.68 20.56
C SER A 17 0.38 7.66 19.04
N PHE A 18 0.48 6.51 18.35
CA PHE A 18 0.46 6.58 16.87
C PHE A 18 -0.29 5.50 16.09
N MET A 19 -0.43 4.27 16.56
CA MET A 19 -1.10 3.20 15.82
C MET A 19 -1.56 2.09 16.77
N ASN A 20 -2.82 1.65 16.63
CA ASN A 20 -3.25 0.36 17.17
C ASN A 20 -2.20 -0.70 16.77
N GLY A 21 -1.69 -1.51 17.71
CA GLY A 21 -0.61 -2.48 17.44
C GLY A 21 -0.85 -3.36 16.19
N ILE A 22 -2.12 -3.66 15.87
CA ILE A 22 -2.56 -4.37 14.67
C ILE A 22 -2.06 -3.70 13.37
N CYS A 23 -2.14 -2.38 13.26
CA CYS A 23 -1.71 -1.67 12.05
C CYS A 23 -0.19 -1.80 11.86
N GLY A 24 0.59 -1.83 12.95
CA GLY A 24 2.05 -1.99 12.90
C GLY A 24 2.44 -3.40 12.48
N ILE A 25 1.74 -4.40 13.02
CA ILE A 25 1.90 -5.81 12.63
C ILE A 25 1.57 -5.98 11.14
N MET A 26 0.46 -5.41 10.67
CA MET A 26 0.04 -5.47 9.26
C MET A 26 1.05 -4.80 8.32
N ALA A 27 1.61 -3.65 8.71
CA ALA A 27 2.67 -2.98 7.96
C ALA A 27 3.92 -3.87 7.84
N LEU A 28 4.34 -4.48 8.94
CA LEU A 28 5.49 -5.39 8.95
C LEU A 28 5.21 -6.64 8.10
N ALA A 29 4.05 -7.27 8.28
CA ALA A 29 3.63 -8.42 7.50
C ALA A 29 3.62 -8.10 6.00
N SER A 30 3.14 -6.92 5.61
CA SER A 30 3.19 -6.45 4.22
C SER A 30 4.61 -6.40 3.66
N ALA A 31 5.56 -5.84 4.41
CA ALA A 31 6.96 -5.76 3.97
C ALA A 31 7.61 -7.15 3.88
N GLN A 32 7.31 -8.04 4.84
CA GLN A 32 7.81 -9.42 4.84
C GLN A 32 7.23 -10.24 3.69
N MET A 33 5.93 -10.10 3.42
CA MET A 33 5.29 -10.74 2.28
C MET A 33 5.92 -10.29 0.97
N TYR A 34 6.22 -9.00 0.79
CA TYR A 34 6.96 -8.53 -0.39
C TYR A 34 8.35 -9.15 -0.49
N SER A 35 9.09 -9.24 0.64
CA SER A 35 10.43 -9.83 0.64
C SER A 35 10.45 -11.33 0.35
N ALA A 36 9.38 -12.05 0.70
CA ALA A 36 9.23 -13.48 0.42
C ALA A 36 8.58 -13.75 -0.95
N PHE A 37 7.97 -12.73 -1.57
CA PHE A 37 7.33 -12.84 -2.87
C PHE A 37 8.38 -12.94 -3.97
N ASP A 38 8.33 -14.04 -4.72
CA ASP A 38 9.18 -14.23 -5.89
C ASP A 38 8.58 -13.53 -7.12
N PHE A 39 9.19 -12.42 -7.51
CA PHE A 39 8.74 -11.63 -8.65
C PHE A 39 9.30 -12.25 -9.94
N SER A 40 8.42 -12.82 -10.76
CA SER A 40 8.77 -13.46 -12.04
C SER A 40 8.09 -12.74 -13.20
N CYS A 41 8.78 -11.77 -13.81
CA CYS A 41 8.24 -11.05 -14.98
C CYS A 41 8.02 -12.03 -16.15
N PRO A 42 6.84 -12.00 -16.81
CA PRO A 42 6.56 -12.93 -17.91
C PRO A 42 7.41 -12.69 -19.16
N CYS A 43 8.05 -11.52 -19.27
CA CYS A 43 8.89 -11.12 -20.41
C CYS A 43 8.19 -11.27 -21.77
N LEU A 44 6.89 -10.96 -21.78
CA LEU A 44 6.01 -11.00 -22.94
C LEU A 44 5.36 -9.61 -23.12
N PRO A 45 5.42 -9.01 -24.32
CA PRO A 45 5.05 -7.60 -24.54
C PRO A 45 3.59 -7.28 -24.20
N ARG A 46 2.69 -8.26 -24.23
CA ARG A 46 1.26 -8.08 -23.88
C ARG A 46 0.97 -8.21 -22.39
N TYR A 47 1.80 -8.94 -21.65
CA TYR A 47 1.53 -9.29 -20.24
C TYR A 47 2.38 -8.50 -19.25
N ASN A 48 3.52 -7.98 -19.69
CA ASN A 48 4.46 -7.21 -18.87
C ASN A 48 3.79 -6.04 -18.11
N LEU A 49 3.02 -5.22 -18.81
CA LEU A 49 2.30 -4.09 -18.21
C LEU A 49 1.28 -4.54 -17.16
N ALA A 50 0.44 -5.51 -17.53
CA ALA A 50 -0.62 -6.03 -16.66
C ALA A 50 -0.05 -6.71 -15.41
N TYR A 51 1.02 -7.52 -15.55
CA TYR A 51 1.67 -8.18 -14.43
C TYR A 51 2.35 -7.18 -13.49
N GLY A 52 3.16 -6.26 -14.03
CA GLY A 52 3.85 -5.26 -13.22
C GLY A 52 2.89 -4.33 -12.47
N LEU A 53 1.84 -3.83 -13.12
CA LEU A 53 0.81 -3.02 -12.45
C LEU A 53 -0.07 -3.85 -11.51
N GLY A 54 -0.33 -5.12 -11.85
CA GLY A 54 -1.07 -6.04 -10.99
C GLY A 54 -0.40 -6.24 -9.64
N VAL A 55 0.91 -6.51 -9.62
CA VAL A 55 1.70 -6.62 -8.38
C VAL A 55 1.76 -5.30 -7.61
N LEU A 56 1.73 -4.16 -8.31
CA LEU A 56 1.72 -2.85 -7.67
C LEU A 56 0.37 -2.48 -7.04
N LEU A 57 -0.76 -2.95 -7.58
CA LEU A 57 -2.10 -2.48 -7.20
C LEU A 57 -2.97 -3.50 -6.46
N VAL A 58 -2.91 -4.78 -6.85
CA VAL A 58 -3.81 -5.82 -6.31
C VAL A 58 -3.48 -6.17 -4.85
N PRO A 59 -2.21 -6.42 -4.46
CA PRO A 59 -1.90 -6.71 -3.06
C PRO A 59 -2.25 -5.56 -2.09
N PRO A 60 -1.98 -4.27 -2.41
CA PRO A 60 -2.47 -3.16 -1.59
C PRO A 60 -3.99 -3.14 -1.42
N LEU A 61 -4.76 -3.48 -2.46
CA LEU A 61 -6.22 -3.57 -2.35
C LEU A 61 -6.64 -4.68 -1.38
N ILE A 62 -6.02 -5.86 -1.47
CA ILE A 62 -6.27 -6.98 -0.55
C ILE A 62 -5.92 -6.58 0.89
N LEU A 63 -4.75 -5.96 1.10
CA LEU A 63 -4.30 -5.49 2.42
C LEU A 63 -5.24 -4.44 3.01
N PHE A 64 -5.77 -3.55 2.18
CA PHE A 64 -6.75 -2.55 2.61
C PHE A 64 -8.04 -3.21 3.09
N LEU A 65 -8.57 -4.17 2.33
CA LEU A 65 -9.77 -4.94 2.72
C LEU A 65 -9.52 -5.74 3.99
N LEU A 66 -8.36 -6.39 4.11
CA LEU A 66 -7.97 -7.14 5.32
C LEU A 66 -7.90 -6.21 6.54
N GLY A 67 -7.42 -4.98 6.37
CA GLY A 67 -7.45 -3.95 7.41
C GLY A 67 -8.85 -3.60 7.92
N PHE A 68 -9.88 -3.68 7.06
CA PHE A 68 -11.28 -3.56 7.50
C PHE A 68 -11.78 -4.82 8.20
N VAL A 69 -11.48 -6.00 7.66
CA VAL A 69 -11.90 -7.28 8.25
C VAL A 69 -11.35 -7.44 9.67
N MET A 70 -10.12 -7.02 9.92
CA MET A 70 -9.49 -7.08 11.25
C MET A 70 -9.98 -6.02 12.25
N ASN A 71 -10.87 -5.12 11.83
CA ASN A 71 -11.31 -4.00 12.67
C ASN A 71 -12.66 -4.31 13.32
N ASN A 72 -12.65 -4.56 14.63
CA ASN A 72 -13.80 -4.96 15.43
C ASN A 72 -14.99 -3.97 15.38
N ASN A 73 -14.77 -2.72 14.97
CA ASN A 73 -15.81 -1.70 14.93
C ASN A 73 -16.51 -1.58 13.57
N VAL A 74 -16.11 -2.36 12.55
CA VAL A 74 -16.69 -2.30 11.19
C VAL A 74 -18.12 -2.83 11.16
N SER A 75 -18.42 -3.89 11.90
CA SER A 75 -19.79 -4.42 12.04
C SER A 75 -20.73 -3.39 12.66
N ALA A 76 -20.31 -2.76 13.77
CA ALA A 76 -21.07 -1.71 14.43
C ALA A 76 -21.30 -0.49 13.53
N LEU A 77 -20.33 -0.15 12.67
CA LEU A 77 -20.49 0.93 11.69
C LEU A 77 -21.48 0.55 10.58
N ALA A 78 -21.41 -0.69 10.08
CA ALA A 78 -22.30 -1.19 9.04
C ALA A 78 -23.76 -1.28 9.52
N GLU A 79 -23.97 -1.75 10.76
CA GLU A 79 -25.30 -1.80 11.38
C GLU A 79 -25.90 -0.40 11.55
N GLU A 80 -25.10 0.55 12.03
CA GLU A 80 -25.58 1.93 12.22
C GLU A 80 -25.88 2.62 10.88
N TRP A 81 -25.19 2.23 9.81
CA TRP A 81 -25.45 2.75 8.47
C TRP A 81 -26.70 2.15 7.82
N SER A 82 -27.00 0.88 8.11
CA SER A 82 -28.19 0.18 7.60
C SER A 82 -29.50 0.71 8.22
N ARG A 83 -29.44 1.30 9.42
CA ARG A 83 -30.59 1.94 10.06
C ARG A 83 -31.11 3.14 9.24
N PRO A 84 -32.45 3.28 9.05
CA PRO A 84 -33.06 4.41 8.34
C PRO A 84 -32.67 5.77 8.94
N ARG A 85 -32.62 6.81 8.09
CA ARG A 85 -32.39 8.20 8.53
C ARG A 85 -33.49 8.59 9.54
N GLY A 86 -33.10 8.98 10.75
CA GLY A 86 -34.00 9.26 11.88
C GLY A 86 -34.05 8.18 12.97
N ARG A 87 -33.60 6.95 12.68
CA ARG A 87 -33.45 5.85 13.68
C ARG A 87 -31.99 5.56 14.05
N ARG A 88 -31.07 6.42 13.62
CA ARG A 88 -29.64 6.32 13.94
C ARG A 88 -29.40 6.90 15.33
N GLY A 89 -28.79 6.14 16.21
CA GLY A 89 -28.31 6.60 17.51
C GLY A 89 -27.03 7.45 17.42
N LYS A 90 -26.33 7.42 16.27
CA LYS A 90 -25.12 8.22 16.03
C LYS A 90 -25.33 9.32 14.97
N ASP A 91 -24.77 10.50 15.26
CA ASP A 91 -24.71 11.64 14.34
C ASP A 91 -23.98 11.26 13.04
N PRO A 92 -24.51 11.59 11.84
CA PRO A 92 -23.82 11.41 10.57
C PRO A 92 -22.37 11.91 10.53
N ALA A 93 -22.05 13.02 11.20
CA ALA A 93 -20.69 13.54 11.28
C ALA A 93 -19.74 12.58 12.02
N MET A 94 -20.26 11.94 13.08
CA MET A 94 -19.53 10.94 13.87
C MET A 94 -19.32 9.65 13.06
N LEU A 95 -20.32 9.20 12.30
CA LEU A 95 -20.19 8.00 11.45
C LEU A 95 -19.13 8.18 10.35
N ARG A 96 -19.13 9.34 9.69
CA ARG A 96 -18.07 9.69 8.72
C ARG A 96 -16.70 9.69 9.38
N TYR A 97 -16.60 10.27 10.56
CA TYR A 97 -15.35 10.30 11.31
C TYR A 97 -14.84 8.90 11.66
N MET A 98 -15.73 8.04 12.17
CA MET A 98 -15.40 6.64 12.48
C MET A 98 -14.89 5.93 11.22
N PHE A 99 -15.59 6.04 10.09
CA PHE A 99 -15.16 5.46 8.83
C PHE A 99 -13.78 5.98 8.38
N CYS A 100 -13.58 7.30 8.36
CA CYS A 100 -12.29 7.90 7.99
C CYS A 100 -11.16 7.42 8.91
N SER A 101 -11.40 7.31 10.21
CA SER A 101 -10.43 6.79 11.17
C SER A 101 -10.09 5.31 10.92
N MET A 102 -11.06 4.49 10.53
CA MET A 102 -10.83 3.08 10.17
C MET A 102 -10.05 2.98 8.86
N ALA A 103 -10.46 3.73 7.83
CA ALA A 103 -9.79 3.76 6.53
C ALA A 103 -8.33 4.22 6.63
N GLN A 104 -8.06 5.29 7.40
CA GLN A 104 -6.70 5.78 7.65
C GLN A 104 -5.78 4.70 8.25
N ARG A 105 -6.31 3.90 9.19
CA ARG A 105 -5.59 2.78 9.80
C ARG A 105 -5.37 1.62 8.83
N ALA A 106 -6.38 1.29 8.02
CA ALA A 106 -6.32 0.24 7.01
C ALA A 106 -5.36 0.58 5.85
N LEU A 107 -5.12 1.86 5.56
CA LEU A 107 -4.22 2.32 4.49
C LEU A 107 -2.73 2.19 4.81
N VAL A 108 -2.34 1.93 6.06
CA VAL A 108 -0.92 1.87 6.45
C VAL A 108 -0.18 0.73 5.74
N ALA A 109 -0.71 -0.50 5.78
CA ALA A 109 -0.08 -1.64 5.11
C ALA A 109 -0.04 -1.49 3.57
N PRO A 110 -1.13 -1.08 2.89
CA PRO A 110 -1.11 -0.71 1.47
C PRO A 110 -0.02 0.31 1.11
N ALA A 111 0.14 1.37 1.91
CA ALA A 111 1.16 2.39 1.66
C ALA A 111 2.59 1.80 1.80
N VAL A 112 2.81 0.92 2.77
CA VAL A 112 4.09 0.21 2.93
C VAL A 112 4.37 -0.69 1.73
N TRP A 113 3.40 -1.48 1.27
CA TRP A 113 3.55 -2.33 0.08
C TRP A 113 3.99 -1.51 -1.14
N VAL A 114 3.24 -0.45 -1.46
CA VAL A 114 3.53 0.41 -2.62
C VAL A 114 4.92 1.04 -2.49
N SER A 115 5.29 1.53 -1.30
CA SER A 115 6.60 2.14 -1.07
C SER A 115 7.74 1.14 -1.32
N VAL A 116 7.67 -0.06 -0.72
CA VAL A 116 8.70 -1.09 -0.87
C VAL A 116 8.79 -1.56 -2.32
N THR A 117 7.64 -1.77 -2.96
CA THR A 117 7.55 -2.24 -4.35
C THR A 117 8.16 -1.23 -5.34
N LEU A 118 7.88 0.07 -5.15
CA LEU A 118 8.45 1.14 -5.99
C LEU A 118 9.96 1.32 -5.75
N LEU A 119 10.42 1.21 -4.51
CA LEU A 119 11.85 1.37 -4.19
C LEU A 119 12.71 0.19 -4.69
N ASP A 120 12.17 -1.02 -4.74
CA ASP A 120 12.82 -2.18 -5.40
C ASP A 120 12.76 -2.07 -6.93
N GLY A 121 11.65 -1.56 -7.47
CA GLY A 121 11.52 -1.13 -8.86
C GLY A 121 11.38 -2.23 -9.90
N LYS A 122 11.25 -3.50 -9.48
CA LYS A 122 11.01 -4.64 -10.39
C LYS A 122 9.67 -4.52 -11.14
N CYS A 123 8.63 -4.02 -10.49
CA CYS A 123 7.31 -3.87 -11.09
C CYS A 123 7.30 -2.80 -12.19
N VAL A 124 7.97 -1.66 -11.98
CA VAL A 124 8.09 -0.57 -12.95
C VAL A 124 8.97 -1.01 -14.12
N LEU A 125 10.08 -1.71 -13.83
CA LEU A 125 10.92 -2.31 -14.85
C LEU A 125 10.12 -3.26 -15.76
N CYS A 126 9.38 -4.21 -15.17
CA CYS A 126 8.56 -5.15 -15.95
C CYS A 126 7.45 -4.40 -16.72
N ALA A 127 6.74 -3.47 -16.08
CA ALA A 127 5.60 -2.79 -16.68
C ALA A 127 5.97 -1.87 -17.87
N PHE A 128 7.09 -1.15 -17.76
CA PHE A 128 7.44 -0.07 -18.69
C PHE A 128 8.62 -0.38 -19.62
N CYS A 129 9.24 -1.57 -19.52
CA CYS A 129 10.33 -1.96 -20.42
C CYS A 129 9.98 -1.81 -21.91
N THR A 130 8.74 -2.09 -22.33
CA THR A 130 8.32 -1.98 -23.74
C THR A 130 8.15 -0.55 -24.26
N ALA A 131 8.19 0.45 -23.37
CA ALA A 131 7.98 1.87 -23.68
C ALA A 131 9.27 2.70 -23.48
N LEU A 132 10.43 2.05 -23.48
CA LEU A 132 11.73 2.72 -23.32
C LEU A 132 12.08 3.62 -24.52
N PRO A 133 12.62 4.83 -24.27
CA PRO A 133 13.09 5.70 -25.33
C PRO A 133 14.43 5.19 -25.88
N VAL A 134 14.36 4.26 -26.84
CA VAL A 134 15.54 3.61 -27.44
C VAL A 134 16.46 4.61 -28.15
N GLU A 135 15.92 5.68 -28.72
CA GLU A 135 16.71 6.73 -29.39
C GLU A 135 17.61 7.50 -28.42
N ALA A 136 17.19 7.66 -27.16
CA ALA A 136 17.96 8.38 -26.15
C ALA A 136 18.93 7.47 -25.37
N LEU A 137 18.66 6.17 -25.31
CA LEU A 137 19.39 5.21 -24.48
C LEU A 137 20.25 4.20 -25.27
N GLY A 138 19.96 4.01 -26.56
CA GLY A 138 20.65 3.07 -27.45
C GLY A 138 21.81 3.71 -28.21
N ASN A 139 22.47 2.91 -29.06
CA ASN A 139 23.65 3.33 -29.84
C ASN A 139 23.31 4.22 -31.06
N GLY A 140 22.40 5.19 -30.90
CA GLY A 140 22.14 6.26 -31.88
C GLY A 140 21.45 5.85 -33.18
N SER A 141 21.26 4.55 -33.44
CA SER A 141 20.58 4.05 -34.64
C SER A 141 19.36 3.24 -34.23
N ARG A 142 18.15 3.69 -34.58
CA ARG A 142 16.98 2.78 -34.62
C ARG A 142 17.29 1.79 -35.74
N PRO A 143 17.50 0.49 -35.47
CA PRO A 143 17.55 -0.47 -36.56
C PRO A 143 16.20 -0.38 -37.28
N GLY A 144 16.13 -0.65 -38.58
CA GLY A 144 14.88 -0.63 -39.38
C GLY A 144 13.82 -1.67 -38.96
N LEU A 145 13.80 -2.07 -37.69
CA LEU A 145 12.86 -2.96 -37.03
C LEU A 145 11.47 -2.35 -36.98
N SER A 146 10.47 -3.20 -37.14
CA SER A 146 9.09 -2.81 -36.86
C SER A 146 8.87 -2.56 -35.37
N ASP A 147 7.91 -1.69 -35.04
CA ASP A 147 7.50 -1.41 -33.66
C ASP A 147 7.13 -2.68 -32.87
N ARG A 148 6.62 -3.71 -33.55
CA ARG A 148 6.26 -4.99 -32.93
C ARG A 148 7.48 -5.80 -32.53
N GLU A 149 8.51 -5.85 -33.37
CA GLU A 149 9.76 -6.53 -33.07
C GLU A 149 10.52 -5.80 -31.96
N LEU A 150 10.56 -4.47 -32.04
CA LEU A 150 11.14 -3.64 -30.98
C LEU A 150 10.52 -3.94 -29.62
N ARG A 151 9.19 -3.95 -29.51
CA ARG A 151 8.51 -4.28 -28.25
C ARG A 151 8.79 -5.70 -27.77
N ARG A 152 8.95 -6.68 -28.66
CA ARG A 152 9.31 -8.06 -28.27
C ARG A 152 10.71 -8.13 -27.66
N ILE A 153 11.68 -7.42 -28.24
CA ILE A 153 13.04 -7.35 -27.72
C ILE A 153 13.05 -6.63 -26.37
N LEU A 154 12.44 -5.45 -26.30
CA LEU A 154 12.36 -4.66 -25.08
C LEU A 154 11.64 -5.39 -23.93
N ALA A 155 10.62 -6.20 -24.24
CA ALA A 155 9.90 -6.99 -23.24
C ALA A 155 10.78 -7.99 -22.48
N ARG A 156 11.92 -8.39 -23.06
CA ARG A 156 12.85 -9.37 -22.47
C ARG A 156 13.90 -8.76 -21.56
N ILE A 157 14.09 -7.43 -21.57
CA ILE A 157 15.07 -6.71 -20.72
C ILE A 157 15.01 -7.12 -19.24
N PRO A 158 13.83 -7.33 -18.61
CA PRO A 158 13.77 -7.77 -17.21
C PRO A 158 14.36 -9.17 -16.96
N CYS A 159 14.45 -10.02 -17.99
CA CYS A 159 14.90 -11.41 -17.91
C CYS A 159 16.30 -11.56 -18.54
N ARG A 160 17.34 -11.65 -17.70
CA ARG A 160 18.74 -11.76 -18.14
C ARG A 160 19.01 -13.00 -19.00
N GLU A 161 18.32 -14.11 -18.75
CA GLU A 161 18.45 -15.36 -19.50
C GLU A 161 17.91 -15.27 -20.93
N LEU A 162 17.01 -14.32 -21.20
CA LEU A 162 16.32 -14.16 -22.49
C LEU A 162 16.85 -12.97 -23.31
N TYR A 163 17.67 -12.11 -22.71
CA TYR A 163 18.17 -10.89 -23.33
C TYR A 163 19.69 -10.93 -23.46
N GLU A 164 20.17 -11.30 -24.64
CA GLU A 164 21.58 -11.16 -25.01
C GLU A 164 21.86 -9.67 -25.23
N GLY A 165 22.52 -9.05 -24.25
CA GLY A 165 22.53 -7.60 -23.97
C GLY A 165 23.10 -6.62 -25.02
N GLN A 166 23.20 -7.01 -26.29
CA GLN A 166 23.93 -6.30 -27.33
C GLN A 166 23.13 -5.91 -28.59
N GLU A 167 21.85 -6.27 -28.75
CA GLU A 167 21.17 -5.99 -30.04
C GLU A 167 20.67 -4.54 -30.22
N LEU A 168 20.27 -3.82 -29.15
CA LEU A 168 19.76 -2.44 -29.27
C LEU A 168 20.18 -1.48 -28.15
N ILE A 169 20.15 -1.94 -26.89
CA ILE A 169 20.50 -1.15 -25.70
C ILE A 169 21.27 -2.05 -24.75
N VAL A 170 22.28 -1.51 -24.06
CA VAL A 170 22.93 -2.20 -22.95
C VAL A 170 21.88 -2.47 -21.87
N GLY A 171 21.51 -3.74 -21.65
CA GLY A 171 20.38 -4.11 -20.78
C GLY A 171 20.50 -3.53 -19.37
N ASP A 172 21.71 -3.50 -18.82
CA ASP A 172 21.98 -2.90 -17.51
C ASP A 172 21.71 -1.39 -17.47
N ALA A 173 21.92 -0.66 -18.58
CA ALA A 173 21.60 0.78 -18.66
C ALA A 173 20.09 1.01 -18.61
N ALA A 174 19.32 0.22 -19.37
CA ALA A 174 17.85 0.27 -19.34
C ALA A 174 17.28 -0.08 -17.95
N VAL A 175 17.82 -1.12 -17.31
CA VAL A 175 17.44 -1.52 -15.95
C VAL A 175 17.73 -0.42 -14.94
N ARG A 176 18.93 0.19 -15.00
CA ARG A 176 19.30 1.31 -14.11
C ARG A 176 18.41 2.53 -14.32
N TYR A 177 18.11 2.87 -15.58
CA TYR A 177 17.22 3.99 -15.92
C TYR A 177 15.82 3.80 -15.32
N LEU A 178 15.18 2.65 -15.56
CA LEU A 178 13.84 2.38 -15.04
C LEU A 178 13.81 2.26 -13.50
N ARG A 179 14.84 1.65 -12.89
CA ARG A 179 14.95 1.60 -11.43
C ARG A 179 15.10 2.99 -10.81
N CYS A 180 15.88 3.88 -11.43
CA CYS A 180 16.03 5.26 -10.96
C CYS A 180 14.68 6.00 -10.97
N ILE A 181 13.92 5.88 -12.07
CA ILE A 181 12.57 6.45 -12.17
C ILE A 181 11.66 5.86 -11.09
N SER A 182 11.68 4.53 -10.91
CA SER A 182 10.87 3.85 -9.90
C SER A 182 11.20 4.33 -8.48
N GLN A 183 12.48 4.50 -8.17
CA GLN A 183 12.93 4.99 -6.87
C GLN A 183 12.55 6.45 -6.64
N ALA A 184 12.65 7.30 -7.68
CA ALA A 184 12.17 8.67 -7.61
C ALA A 184 10.66 8.72 -7.33
N LEU A 185 9.86 7.93 -8.05
CA LEU A 185 8.42 7.77 -7.78
C LEU A 185 8.15 7.25 -6.37
N GLY A 186 8.93 6.28 -5.89
CA GLY A 186 8.84 5.74 -4.54
C GLY A 186 9.09 6.80 -3.46
N TRP A 187 10.15 7.60 -3.61
CA TRP A 187 10.44 8.71 -2.68
C TRP A 187 9.40 9.82 -2.73
N CYS A 188 8.92 10.19 -3.92
CA CYS A 188 7.82 11.14 -4.09
C CYS A 188 6.55 10.63 -3.40
N PHE A 189 6.23 9.34 -3.53
CA PHE A 189 5.09 8.72 -2.87
C PHE A 189 5.23 8.75 -1.34
N VAL A 190 6.39 8.35 -0.80
CA VAL A 190 6.67 8.39 0.64
C VAL A 190 6.55 9.81 1.19
N LEU A 191 7.11 10.80 0.48
CA LEU A 191 7.01 12.21 0.86
C LEU A 191 5.55 12.68 0.87
N LEU A 192 4.77 12.38 -0.17
CA LEU A 192 3.36 12.75 -0.27
C LEU A 192 2.53 12.14 0.86
N VAL A 193 2.68 10.83 1.11
CA VAL A 193 1.97 10.14 2.19
C VAL A 193 2.35 10.72 3.56
N THR A 194 3.62 11.06 3.77
CA THR A 194 4.09 11.67 5.02
C THR A 194 3.51 13.06 5.23
N LEU A 195 3.50 13.90 4.17
CA LEU A 195 2.88 15.22 4.20
C LEU A 195 1.37 15.14 4.48
N LEU A 196 0.66 14.23 3.82
CA LEU A 196 -0.76 13.98 4.08
C LEU A 196 -0.99 13.53 5.52
N ALA A 197 -0.17 12.62 6.05
CA ALA A 197 -0.26 12.18 7.44
C ALA A 197 0.00 13.32 8.44
N PHE A 198 0.95 14.20 8.14
CA PHE A 198 1.23 15.40 8.93
C PHE A 198 0.03 16.36 8.92
N LEU A 199 -0.50 16.71 7.74
CA LEU A 199 -1.66 17.58 7.59
C LEU A 199 -2.91 17.03 8.29
N VAL A 200 -3.18 15.74 8.13
CA VAL A 200 -4.29 15.07 8.82
C VAL A 200 -4.11 15.17 10.34
N ARG A 201 -2.90 14.96 10.85
CA ARG A 201 -2.65 15.04 12.30
C ARG A 201 -2.70 16.46 12.85
N SER A 202 -2.19 17.44 12.11
CA SER A 202 -2.15 18.83 12.56
C SER A 202 -3.51 19.52 12.46
N LEU A 203 -4.33 19.21 11.45
CA LEU A 203 -5.63 19.84 11.24
C LEU A 203 -6.79 19.13 11.97
N ARG A 204 -6.61 17.86 12.35
CA ARG A 204 -7.65 17.08 13.05
C ARG A 204 -8.12 17.72 14.37
N PRO A 205 -7.23 18.24 15.25
CA PRO A 205 -7.65 18.96 16.44
C PRO A 205 -8.42 20.26 16.13
N CYS A 206 -8.13 20.92 15.01
CA CYS A 206 -8.76 22.19 14.64
C CYS A 206 -10.22 22.04 14.19
N PHE A 207 -10.56 20.93 13.52
CA PHE A 207 -11.89 20.77 12.89
C PHE A 207 -12.76 19.65 13.45
N ALA A 208 -12.17 18.64 14.11
CA ALA A 208 -12.87 17.40 14.45
C ALA A 208 -12.77 16.99 15.93
N GLN A 209 -12.42 17.91 16.82
CA GLN A 209 -12.16 17.62 18.24
C GLN A 209 -13.38 17.01 18.96
N ALA A 210 -14.58 17.55 18.76
CA ALA A 210 -15.81 17.03 19.38
C ALA A 210 -16.18 15.63 18.85
N ALA A 211 -16.05 15.41 17.54
CA ALA A 211 -16.29 14.11 16.91
C ALA A 211 -15.25 13.06 17.37
N PHE A 212 -14.00 13.47 17.57
CA PHE A 212 -12.94 12.63 18.12
C PHE A 212 -13.26 12.15 19.54
N LEU A 213 -13.60 13.07 20.46
CA LEU A 213 -13.93 12.74 21.84
C LEU A 213 -15.13 11.79 21.91
N ARG A 214 -16.19 12.06 21.13
CA ARG A 214 -17.36 11.17 21.01
C ARG A 214 -16.97 9.80 20.46
N SER A 215 -16.13 9.74 19.43
CA SER A 215 -15.65 8.46 18.88
C SER A 215 -14.81 7.66 19.87
N LYS A 216 -13.99 8.31 20.70
CA LYS A 216 -13.19 7.65 21.75
C LYS A 216 -14.08 7.09 22.84
N TYR A 217 -15.05 7.89 23.31
CA TYR A 217 -16.06 7.45 24.28
C TYR A 217 -16.82 6.22 23.81
N TRP A 218 -17.33 6.24 22.58
CA TRP A 218 -18.10 5.14 22.01
C TRP A 218 -17.27 3.85 21.81
N SER A 219 -16.00 3.97 21.44
CA SER A 219 -15.11 2.80 21.37
C SER A 219 -14.95 2.17 22.74
N HIS A 220 -14.68 2.98 23.78
CA HIS A 220 -14.53 2.49 25.14
C HIS A 220 -15.83 1.87 25.68
N TYR A 221 -16.96 2.54 25.46
CA TYR A 221 -18.28 2.02 25.84
C TYR A 221 -18.54 0.65 25.23
N SER A 222 -18.31 0.47 23.93
CA SER A 222 -18.55 -0.82 23.25
C SER A 222 -17.61 -1.92 23.75
N ASP A 223 -16.35 -1.59 24.08
CA ASP A 223 -15.41 -2.57 24.64
C ASP A 223 -15.83 -3.00 26.05
N VAL A 224 -16.32 -2.07 26.88
CA VAL A 224 -16.83 -2.35 28.22
C VAL A 224 -18.12 -3.18 28.17
N GLU A 225 -19.06 -2.82 27.29
CA GLU A 225 -20.32 -3.54 27.09
C GLU A 225 -20.07 -5.01 26.71
N ARG A 226 -19.16 -5.28 25.76
CA ARG A 226 -18.81 -6.66 25.37
C ARG A 226 -18.21 -7.46 26.52
N ARG A 227 -17.30 -6.86 27.30
CA ARG A 227 -16.68 -7.52 28.46
C ARG A 227 -17.72 -7.90 29.51
N LEU A 228 -18.58 -6.94 29.88
CA LEU A 228 -19.66 -7.18 30.86
C LEU A 228 -20.65 -8.24 30.37
N PHE A 229 -20.99 -8.24 29.08
CA PHE A 229 -21.86 -9.25 28.49
C PHE A 229 -21.25 -10.65 28.57
N ASP A 230 -19.97 -10.81 28.20
CA ASP A 230 -19.26 -12.08 28.26
C ASP A 230 -19.12 -12.60 29.71
N GLU A 231 -18.88 -11.70 30.68
CA GLU A 231 -18.84 -12.03 32.10
C GLU A 231 -20.21 -12.49 32.60
N THR A 232 -21.28 -11.75 32.29
CA THR A 232 -22.66 -12.10 32.70
C THR A 232 -23.11 -13.44 32.12
N CYS A 233 -22.77 -13.73 30.86
CA CYS A 233 -23.06 -15.02 30.21
C CYS A 233 -22.27 -16.20 30.79
N ARG A 234 -21.17 -15.95 31.51
CA ARG A 234 -20.44 -17.01 32.22
C ARG A 234 -21.02 -17.28 33.61
N GLU A 235 -21.69 -16.30 34.20
CA GLU A 235 -22.29 -16.39 35.53
C GLU A 235 -23.69 -17.02 35.53
N HIS A 236 -24.45 -16.88 34.44
CA HIS A 236 -25.80 -17.44 34.25
C HIS A 236 -25.81 -18.62 33.28
#